data_AF-A0A3S4M6D1-F1
#
_entry.id   AF-A0A3S4M6D1-F1
#
_cell.length_a   1.000
_cell.length_b   1.000
_cell.length_c   1.000
_cell.angle_alpha   90.00
_cell.angle_beta   90.00
_cell.angle_gamma   90.00
#
_symmetry.space_group_name_H-M   'P 1'
#
loop_
_entity.id
_entity.type
_entity.pdbx_description
1 polymer ?
#
loop_
_entity_poly.entity_id
_entity_poly.type
_entity_poly.pdbx_seq_one_letter_code
_entity_poly.pdbx_strand_id
1 'polypeptide(L)' 'MRLNRLKSKEKSLTKQAETRLKIILGAEVAKAIGCHVEDVDKELVLGLLLHLVSISAEDKAKFKRKGKIFLEDIIGRKK' A
#
# COMPACT_ATOMS: atom_id res chain seq x y z
N MET A 1 27.64 1.70 25.63
CA MET A 1 26.48 2.63 25.69
C MET A 1 26.11 3.24 24.32
N ARG A 2 27.02 3.94 23.61
CA ARG A 2 26.71 4.60 22.31
C ARG A 2 26.19 3.65 21.22
N LEU A 3 26.77 2.45 21.10
CA LEU A 3 26.34 1.45 20.10
C LEU A 3 24.90 0.98 20.30
N ASN A 4 24.48 0.72 21.55
CA ASN A 4 23.10 0.31 21.86
C ASN A 4 22.09 1.42 21.53
N ARG A 5 22.47 2.69 21.74
CA ARG A 5 21.65 3.84 21.36
C ARG A 5 21.50 3.96 19.84
N LEU A 6 22.58 3.72 19.08
CA LEU A 6 22.54 3.73 17.62
C LEU A 6 21.64 2.60 17.08
N LYS A 7 21.80 1.37 17.56
CA LYS A 7 20.94 0.23 17.18
C LYS A 7 19.46 0.47 17.51
N SER A 8 19.18 1.07 18.67
CA SER A 8 17.80 1.40 19.07
C SER A 8 17.19 2.49 18.17
N LYS A 9 17.99 3.50 17.81
CA LYS A 9 17.57 4.57 16.88
C LYS A 9 17.28 4.02 15.49
N GLU A 10 18.15 3.16 14.96
CA GLU A 10 17.95 2.48 13.68
C GLU A 10 16.63 1.69 13.68
N LYS A 11 16.41 0.85 14.71
CA LYS A 11 15.16 0.09 14.86
C LYS A 11 13.92 1.01 14.89
N SER A 12 14.01 2.17 15.56
CA SER A 12 12.93 3.14 15.60
C SER A 12 12.64 3.77 14.24
N LEU A 13 13.69 4.13 13.48
CA LEU A 13 13.55 4.70 12.15
C LEU A 13 12.95 3.69 11.16
N THR A 14 13.37 2.43 11.22
CA THR A 14 12.78 1.35 10.41
C THR A 14 11.29 1.19 10.70
N LYS A 15 10.89 1.11 11.97
CA LYS A 15 9.48 1.02 12.36
C LYS A 15 8.66 2.22 11.89
N GLN A 16 9.23 3.42 11.95
CA GLN A 16 8.57 4.64 11.47
C GLN A 16 8.35 4.59 9.96
N ALA A 17 9.37 4.17 9.19
CA ALA A 17 9.27 4.01 7.75
C ALA A 17 8.22 2.96 7.37
N GLU A 18 8.22 1.79 8.02
CA GLU A 18 7.20 0.75 7.82
C GLU A 18 5.79 1.26 8.14
N THR A 19 5.62 2.00 9.22
CA THR A 19 4.33 2.59 9.61
C THR A 19 3.85 3.58 8.54
N ARG A 20 4.75 4.44 8.05
CA ARG A 20 4.43 5.39 6.97
C ARG A 20 4.00 4.68 5.69
N LEU A 21 4.68 3.60 5.30
CA LEU A 21 4.32 2.81 4.12
C LEU A 21 2.93 2.18 4.27
N LYS A 22 2.60 1.63 5.45
CA LYS A 22 1.27 1.08 5.72
C LYS A 22 0.17 2.14 5.63
N ILE A 23 0.43 3.34 6.14
CA ILE A 23 -0.52 4.46 6.08
C ILE A 23 -0.75 4.90 4.62
N ILE A 24 0.32 5.04 3.84
CA ILE A 24 0.24 5.43 2.42
C ILE A 24 -0.60 4.40 1.66
N LEU A 25 -0.30 3.10 1.83
CA LEU A 25 -1.03 2.04 1.16
C LEU A 25 -2.52 2.04 1.55
N GLY A 26 -2.84 2.24 2.83
CA GLY A 26 -4.23 2.35 3.28
C GLY A 26 -4.98 3.50 2.59
N ALA A 27 -4.33 4.65 2.45
CA ALA A 27 -4.90 5.80 1.74
C ALA A 27 -5.04 5.54 0.22
N GLU A 28 -4.09 4.85 -0.40
CA GLU A 28 -4.16 4.46 -1.81
C GLU A 28 -5.32 3.52 -2.08
N VAL A 29 -5.51 2.50 -1.22
CA VAL A 29 -6.63 1.55 -1.30
C VAL A 29 -7.97 2.29 -1.20
N ALA A 30 -8.16 3.13 -0.18
CA ALA A 30 -9.38 3.89 0.01
C ALA A 30 -9.71 4.78 -1.20
N LYS A 31 -8.68 5.45 -1.74
CA LYS A 31 -8.84 6.28 -2.94
C LYS A 31 -9.17 5.46 -4.19
N ALA A 32 -8.65 4.24 -4.31
CA ALA A 32 -8.92 3.36 -5.46
C ALA A 32 -10.36 2.87 -5.49
N ILE A 33 -10.94 2.63 -4.31
CA ILE A 33 -12.33 2.17 -4.17
C ILE A 33 -13.33 3.31 -3.97
N GLY A 34 -12.85 4.56 -3.83
CA GLY A 34 -13.69 5.74 -3.73
C GLY A 34 -14.37 5.92 -2.37
N CYS A 35 -13.76 5.46 -1.28
CA CYS A 35 -14.29 5.63 0.08
C CYS A 35 -13.29 6.30 1.03
N HIS A 36 -13.73 6.60 2.25
CA HIS A 36 -12.84 7.01 3.33
C HIS A 36 -12.04 5.81 3.86
N VAL A 37 -10.86 6.07 4.42
CA VAL A 37 -9.96 5.00 4.92
C VAL A 37 -10.61 4.15 6.02
N GLU A 38 -11.53 4.74 6.79
CA GLU A 38 -12.30 4.06 7.84
C GLU A 38 -13.40 3.14 7.30
N ASP A 39 -13.89 3.40 6.09
CA ASP A 39 -14.98 2.66 5.43
C ASP A 39 -14.45 1.58 4.47
N VAL A 40 -13.13 1.34 4.44
CA VAL A 40 -12.55 0.28 3.62
C VAL A 40 -13.04 -1.07 4.16
N ASP A 41 -13.83 -1.80 3.36
CA ASP A 41 -14.20 -3.20 3.63
C ASP A 41 -12.94 -4.08 3.56
N LYS A 42 -12.41 -4.42 4.74
CA LYS A 42 -11.11 -5.10 4.85
C LYS A 42 -11.23 -6.54 4.41
N GLU A 43 -12.32 -7.20 4.78
CA GLU A 43 -12.63 -8.58 4.44
C GLU A 43 -12.69 -8.76 2.92
N LEU A 44 -13.41 -7.87 2.23
CA LEU A 44 -13.53 -7.91 0.78
C LEU A 44 -12.18 -7.66 0.09
N VAL A 45 -11.46 -6.62 0.50
CA VAL A 45 -10.15 -6.29 -0.09
C VAL A 45 -9.16 -7.42 0.10
N LEU A 46 -9.05 -7.98 1.30
CA LEU A 46 -8.13 -9.09 1.57
C LEU A 46 -8.56 -10.36 0.82
N GLY A 47 -9.85 -10.65 0.73
CA GLY A 47 -10.38 -11.77 -0.05
C GLY A 47 -10.00 -11.68 -1.53
N LEU A 48 -10.15 -10.50 -2.14
CA LEU A 48 -9.73 -10.25 -3.52
C LEU A 48 -8.21 -10.39 -3.71
N LEU A 49 -7.42 -9.89 -2.75
CA LEU A 49 -5.95 -10.02 -2.81
C LEU A 49 -5.50 -11.48 -2.72
N LEU A 50 -6.14 -12.30 -1.89
CA LEU A 50 -5.86 -13.74 -1.82
C LEU A 50 -6.24 -14.46 -3.12
N HIS A 51 -7.31 -14.02 -3.79
CA HIS A 51 -7.68 -14.53 -5.11
C HIS A 51 -6.64 -14.21 -6.21
N LEU A 52 -5.76 -13.21 -6.02
CA LEU A 52 -4.71 -12.90 -6.99
C LEU A 52 -3.67 -14.03 -7.13
N VAL A 53 -3.63 -15.00 -6.21
CA VAL A 53 -2.76 -16.17 -6.36
C VAL A 53 -3.23 -17.04 -7.54
N SER A 54 -4.53 -17.15 -7.76
CA SER A 54 -5.15 -18.02 -8.78
C SER A 54 -5.33 -17.37 -10.16
N ILE A 55 -5.10 -16.06 -10.31
CA ILE A 55 -5.28 -15.39 -11.61
C ILE A 55 -4.12 -15.67 -12.57
N SER A 56 -4.42 -15.63 -13.87
CA SER A 56 -3.45 -15.85 -14.94
C SER A 56 -2.34 -14.78 -14.96
N ALA A 57 -1.19 -15.10 -15.56
CA ALA A 57 -0.10 -14.14 -15.71
C ALA A 57 -0.50 -12.93 -16.57
N GLU A 58 -1.35 -13.15 -17.58
CA GLU A 58 -1.88 -12.09 -18.44
C GLU A 58 -2.78 -11.13 -17.64
N ASP A 59 -3.69 -11.66 -16.83
CA ASP A 59 -4.54 -10.84 -15.96
C ASP A 59 -3.71 -10.07 -14.93
N LYS A 60 -2.69 -10.71 -14.34
CA LYS A 60 -1.74 -10.02 -13.44
C LYS A 60 -1.09 -8.82 -14.14
N ALA A 61 -0.66 -8.97 -15.39
CA ALA A 61 -0.07 -7.89 -16.16
C ALA A 61 -1.10 -6.76 -16.45
N LYS A 62 -2.34 -7.12 -16.77
CA LYS A 62 -3.44 -6.17 -17.01
C LYS A 62 -3.77 -5.38 -15.73
N PHE A 63 -3.90 -6.04 -14.59
CA PHE A 63 -4.15 -5.37 -13.30
C PHE A 63 -2.99 -4.48 -12.88
N LYS A 64 -1.73 -4.92 -13.07
CA LYS A 64 -0.55 -4.07 -12.82
C LYS A 64 -0.56 -2.81 -13.68
N ARG A 65 -0.92 -2.92 -14.97
CA ARG A 65 -1.04 -1.75 -15.85
C ARG A 65 -2.10 -0.77 -15.37
N LYS A 66 -3.28 -1.27 -15.00
CA LYS A 66 -4.37 -0.45 -14.44
C LYS A 66 -3.93 0.26 -13.16
N GLY A 67 -3.31 -0.48 -12.23
CA GLY A 67 -2.80 0.09 -10.98
C GLY A 67 -1.75 1.18 -11.20
N LYS A 68 -0.83 0.98 -12.16
CA LYS A 68 0.17 2.00 -12.53
C LYS A 68 -0.49 3.30 -13.01
N ILE A 69 -1.44 3.20 -13.94
CA ILE A 69 -2.17 4.37 -14.47
C ILE A 69 -2.89 5.12 -13.34
N PHE A 70 -3.55 4.38 -12.45
CA PHE A 70 -4.24 4.97 -11.30
C PHE A 70 -3.30 5.72 -10.36
N LEU A 71 -2.13 5.13 -10.03
CA LEU A 71 -1.14 5.78 -9.16
C LEU A 71 -0.55 7.04 -9.83
N GLU A 72 -0.26 6.99 -11.13
CA GLU A 72 0.21 8.14 -11.89
C GLU A 72 -0.83 9.27 -11.91
N ASP A 73 -2.11 8.96 -12.06
CA ASP A 73 -3.21 9.91 -12.00
C ASP A 73 -3.37 10.54 -10.60
N ILE A 74 -3.21 9.75 -9.52
CA ILE A 74 -3.16 10.28 -8.14
C ILE A 74 -2.02 11.29 -7.97
N ILE A 75 -0.83 10.98 -8.49
CA ILE A 75 0.35 11.83 -8.37
C ILE A 75 0.18 13.08 -9.24
N GLY A 76 -0.35 12.94 -10.44
CA GLY A 76 -0.62 14.04 -11.37
C GLY A 76 -1.58 15.07 -10.81
N ARG A 77 -2.61 14.65 -10.06
CA ARG A 77 -3.55 15.54 -9.35
C ARG A 77 -2.95 16.29 -8.16
N LYS A 78 -1.74 15.94 -7.71
CA LYS A 78 -1.04 16.62 -6.59
C LYS A 78 -0.08 17.72 -7.06
N LYS A 79 0.11 17.88 -8.37
CA LYS A 79 0.80 19.04 -8.98
C LYS A 79 -0.20 20.13 -9.28
#